data_AF-A0A9D6KVW4-F1
#
_entry.id   AF-A0A9D6KVW4-F1
#
_cell.length_a   1.000
_cell.length_b   1.000
_cell.length_c   1.000
_cell.angle_alpha   90.00
_cell.angle_beta   90.00
_cell.angle_gamma   90.00
#
_symmetry.space_group_name_H-M   'P 1'
#
loop_
_entity.id
_entity.type
_entity.pdbx_description
1 polymer ?
#
loop_
_entity_poly.entity_id
_entity_poly.type
_entity_poly.pdbx_seq_one_letter_code
_entity_poly.pdbx_strand_id
1 'polypeptide(L)'
;MSFEREAVEVELALRDSAEEQGVEASVLQIEPPVDRVLAERVGRVVEAWKRVEGALRQRVEEKTGEAPKRSSDALRLAVQHELLTADQIQSLNGLRIMRNLAVHGPPTEFSEKHATQFVVLADALVTLLNFRKLGNQAEHEG
;
A
#
# COMPACT_ATOMS: atom_id res chain seq x y z
N MET A 1 -45.41 47.19 13.73
CA MET A 1 -44.51 46.68 12.67
C MET A 1 -43.10 47.18 12.96
N SER A 2 -42.35 46.51 13.84
CA SER A 2 -41.02 46.98 14.31
C SER A 2 -39.99 45.85 14.51
N PHE A 3 -40.29 44.62 14.06
CA PHE A 3 -39.42 43.45 14.28
C PHE A 3 -38.55 43.09 13.05
N GLU A 4 -38.84 43.66 11.89
CA GLU A 4 -38.07 43.38 10.66
C GLU A 4 -36.80 44.23 10.55
N ARG A 5 -36.70 45.37 11.25
CA ARG A 5 -35.49 46.22 11.22
C ARG A 5 -34.39 45.70 12.15
N GLU A 6 -34.76 45.04 13.24
CA GLU A 6 -33.82 44.54 14.25
C GLU A 6 -33.05 43.30 13.76
N ALA A 7 -33.70 42.45 12.95
CA ALA A 7 -33.04 41.29 12.34
C ALA A 7 -31.96 41.68 11.31
N VAL A 8 -32.16 42.77 10.57
CA VAL A 8 -31.21 43.25 9.56
C VAL A 8 -29.98 43.89 10.19
N GLU A 9 -30.14 44.58 11.33
CA GLU A 9 -28.99 45.16 12.07
C GLU A 9 -28.09 44.09 12.70
N VAL A 10 -28.68 42.99 13.19
CA VAL A 10 -27.90 41.86 13.73
C VAL A 10 -27.12 41.15 12.62
N GLU A 11 -27.70 40.99 11.43
CA GLU A 11 -27.02 40.35 10.29
C GLU A 11 -25.89 41.21 9.73
N LEU A 12 -26.05 42.54 9.69
CA LEU A 12 -24.99 43.48 9.30
C LEU A 12 -23.85 43.53 10.33
N ALA A 13 -24.16 43.53 11.63
CA ALA A 13 -23.14 43.53 12.69
C ALA A 13 -22.31 42.23 12.72
N LEU A 14 -22.92 41.09 12.38
CA LEU A 14 -22.21 39.81 12.26
C LEU A 14 -21.29 39.75 11.03
N ARG A 15 -21.63 40.49 9.96
CA ARG A 15 -20.85 40.51 8.72
C ARG A 15 -19.60 41.38 8.84
N ASP A 16 -19.71 42.55 9.47
CA ASP A 16 -18.55 43.43 9.71
C ASP A 16 -17.56 42.81 10.70
N SER A 17 -18.05 42.06 11.70
CA SER A 17 -17.18 41.36 12.67
C SER A 17 -16.37 40.21 12.05
N ALA A 18 -16.85 39.62 10.95
CA ALA A 18 -16.15 38.55 10.23
C ALA A 18 -15.02 39.08 9.33
N GLU A 19 -15.13 40.31 8.82
CA GLU A 19 -14.10 40.94 7.99
C GLU A 19 -12.95 41.53 8.84
N GLU A 20 -13.24 42.08 10.02
CA GLU A 20 -12.21 42.65 10.90
C GLU A 20 -11.29 41.61 11.56
N GLN A 21 -11.73 40.35 11.70
CA GLN A 21 -10.92 39.33 12.37
C GLN A 21 -9.84 38.69 11.48
N GLY A 22 -9.74 39.08 10.20
CA GLY A 22 -8.71 38.53 9.30
C GLY A 22 -8.74 37.00 9.25
N VAL A 23 -9.88 36.40 9.57
CA VAL A 23 -10.11 34.98 9.38
C VAL A 23 -10.34 34.86 7.88
N GLU A 24 -9.23 34.83 7.13
CA GLU A 24 -9.20 34.00 5.94
C GLU A 24 -9.88 32.72 6.37
N ALA A 25 -11.07 32.47 5.81
CA ALA A 25 -11.71 31.19 5.88
C ALA A 25 -10.69 30.22 5.32
N SER A 26 -9.82 29.73 6.20
CA SER A 26 -8.85 28.69 5.95
C SER A 26 -9.74 27.56 5.54
N VAL A 27 -9.83 27.44 4.22
CA VAL A 27 -10.63 26.50 3.49
C VAL A 27 -10.46 25.21 4.24
N LEU A 28 -11.53 24.79 4.93
CA LEU A 28 -11.69 23.41 5.35
C LEU A 28 -11.47 22.63 4.06
N GLN A 29 -10.25 22.12 3.88
CA GLN A 29 -9.92 21.18 2.82
C GLN A 29 -10.71 19.94 3.21
N ILE A 30 -11.98 19.92 2.83
CA ILE A 30 -12.82 18.76 2.87
C ILE A 30 -12.14 17.82 1.88
N GLU A 31 -11.37 16.87 2.41
CA GLU A 31 -10.76 15.83 1.60
C GLU A 31 -11.85 15.26 0.69
N PRO A 32 -11.59 15.14 -0.62
CA PRO A 32 -12.59 14.60 -1.53
C PRO A 32 -13.03 13.22 -1.01
N PRO A 33 -14.31 12.86 -1.18
CA PRO A 33 -14.81 11.58 -0.72
C PRO A 33 -13.92 10.46 -1.26
N VAL A 34 -13.30 9.71 -0.35
CA VAL A 34 -12.43 8.59 -0.70
C VAL A 34 -13.22 7.65 -1.61
N ASP A 35 -12.71 7.44 -2.83
CA ASP A 35 -13.25 6.44 -3.73
C ASP A 35 -13.09 5.07 -3.05
N ARG A 36 -14.20 4.57 -2.48
CA ARG A 36 -14.23 3.31 -1.72
C ARG A 36 -13.78 2.14 -2.58
N VAL A 37 -14.11 2.16 -3.87
CA VAL A 37 -13.76 1.07 -4.80
C VAL A 37 -12.25 1.08 -5.04
N LEU A 38 -11.65 2.27 -5.22
CA LEU A 38 -10.20 2.40 -5.30
C LEU A 38 -9.53 1.93 -4.00
N ALA A 39 -10.02 2.37 -2.84
CA ALA A 39 -9.47 2.00 -1.54
C ALA A 39 -9.47 0.48 -1.32
N GLU A 40 -10.54 -0.21 -1.70
CA GLU A 40 -10.64 -1.67 -1.63
C GLU A 40 -9.64 -2.38 -2.55
N ARG A 41 -9.42 -1.87 -3.77
CA ARG A 41 -8.38 -2.38 -4.69
C ARG A 41 -6.98 -2.22 -4.10
N VAL A 42 -6.66 -1.04 -3.60
CA VAL A 42 -5.37 -0.75 -2.99
C VAL A 42 -5.16 -1.61 -1.74
N GLY A 43 -6.18 -1.79 -0.91
CA GLY A 43 -6.15 -2.66 0.26
C GLY A 43 -5.75 -4.09 -0.07
N ARG A 44 -6.37 -4.69 -1.10
CA ARG A 44 -6.02 -6.05 -1.57
C ARG A 44 -4.56 -6.17 -2.03
N VAL A 45 -4.05 -5.15 -2.73
CA VAL A 45 -2.66 -5.10 -3.17
C VAL A 45 -1.71 -5.01 -1.98
N VAL A 46 -1.99 -4.15 -1.01
CA VAL A 46 -1.17 -3.99 0.20
C VAL A 46 -1.13 -5.28 1.01
N GLU A 47 -2.28 -5.94 1.21
CA GLU A 47 -2.33 -7.21 1.94
C GLU A 47 -1.62 -8.35 1.18
N ALA A 48 -1.77 -8.43 -0.14
CA ALA A 48 -1.03 -9.38 -0.96
C ALA A 48 0.49 -9.13 -0.90
N TRP A 49 0.93 -7.87 -0.94
CA TRP A 49 2.33 -7.52 -0.81
C TRP A 49 2.92 -7.88 0.55
N LYS A 50 2.17 -7.65 1.65
CA LYS A 50 2.59 -8.07 3.00
C LYS A 50 2.85 -9.58 3.09
N ARG A 51 2.03 -10.39 2.43
CA ARG A 51 2.23 -11.86 2.36
C ARG A 51 3.52 -12.22 1.63
N VAL A 52 3.81 -11.56 0.50
CA VAL A 52 5.09 -11.74 -0.23
C VAL A 52 6.29 -11.36 0.65
N GLU A 53 6.25 -10.21 1.32
CA GLU A 53 7.33 -9.77 2.21
C GLU A 53 7.51 -10.72 3.40
N GLY A 54 6.41 -11.20 3.98
CA GLY A 54 6.43 -12.20 5.04
C GLY A 54 7.12 -13.48 4.60
N ALA A 55 6.72 -14.04 3.45
CA ALA A 55 7.32 -15.26 2.91
C ALA A 55 8.81 -15.08 2.57
N LEU A 56 9.20 -13.93 2.02
CA LEU A 56 10.60 -13.63 1.74
C LEU A 56 11.44 -13.54 3.02
N ARG A 57 10.96 -12.81 4.03
CA ARG A 57 11.66 -12.70 5.33
C ARG A 57 11.81 -14.06 5.99
N GLN A 58 10.74 -14.84 6.04
CA GLN A 58 10.76 -16.19 6.58
C GLN A 58 11.79 -17.07 5.86
N ARG A 59 11.79 -17.05 4.52
CA ARG A 59 12.74 -17.84 3.72
C ARG A 59 14.20 -17.45 3.99
N VAL A 60 14.47 -16.15 4.15
CA VAL A 60 15.81 -15.66 4.52
C VAL A 60 16.19 -16.17 5.90
N GLU A 61 15.32 -15.98 6.90
CA GLU A 61 15.56 -16.41 8.27
C GLU A 61 15.81 -17.93 8.36
N GLU A 62 15.01 -18.73 7.66
CA GLU A 62 15.18 -20.20 7.62
C GLU A 62 16.50 -20.64 6.97
N LYS A 63 17.09 -19.84 6.08
CA LYS A 63 18.28 -20.23 5.30
C LYS A 63 19.58 -19.59 5.79
N THR A 64 19.51 -18.43 6.42
CA THR A 64 20.69 -17.69 6.89
C THR A 64 20.74 -17.56 8.40
N GLY A 65 19.62 -17.77 9.10
CA GLY A 65 19.48 -17.48 10.53
C GLY A 65 19.34 -15.99 10.85
N GLU A 66 19.33 -15.12 9.84
CA GLU A 66 19.13 -13.67 10.01
C GLU A 66 17.65 -13.30 9.90
N ALA A 67 17.15 -12.49 10.83
CA ALA A 67 15.76 -12.01 10.85
C ALA A 67 15.65 -10.56 10.36
N PRO A 68 15.64 -10.28 9.04
CA PRO A 68 15.59 -8.93 8.51
C PRO A 68 14.28 -8.23 8.86
N LYS A 69 14.37 -7.04 9.46
CA LYS A 69 13.20 -6.22 9.82
C LYS A 69 12.60 -5.48 8.63
N ARG A 70 13.42 -5.13 7.63
CA ARG A 70 13.01 -4.38 6.43
C ARG A 70 13.05 -5.28 5.20
N SER A 71 12.13 -5.05 4.28
CA SER A 71 12.03 -5.81 3.03
C SER A 71 13.23 -5.62 2.10
N SER A 72 13.86 -4.44 2.13
CA SER A 72 15.12 -4.18 1.42
C SER A 72 16.25 -5.08 1.91
N ASP A 73 16.32 -5.30 3.22
CA ASP A 73 17.37 -6.10 3.84
C ASP A 73 17.14 -7.59 3.52
N ALA A 74 15.89 -8.04 3.56
CA ALA A 74 15.50 -9.38 3.17
C ALA A 74 15.85 -9.67 1.69
N LEU A 75 15.56 -8.74 0.78
CA LEU A 75 15.93 -8.91 -0.63
C LEU A 75 17.45 -8.96 -0.83
N ARG A 76 18.20 -8.07 -0.16
CA ARG A 76 19.66 -8.05 -0.22
C ARG A 76 20.26 -9.38 0.24
N LEU A 77 19.81 -9.90 1.40
CA LEU A 77 20.24 -11.20 1.92
C LEU A 77 19.85 -12.35 0.99
N ALA A 78 18.63 -12.33 0.46
CA ALA A 78 18.17 -13.36 -0.46
C ALA A 78 19.02 -13.43 -1.75
N VAL A 79 19.48 -12.27 -2.27
CA VAL A 79 20.41 -12.22 -3.41
C VAL A 79 21.81 -12.69 -3.00
N GLN A 80 22.34 -12.20 -1.88
CA GLN A 80 23.68 -12.55 -1.38
C GLN A 80 23.85 -14.06 -1.15
N HIS A 81 22.78 -14.73 -0.71
CA HIS A 81 22.77 -16.17 -0.45
C HIS A 81 22.14 -17.01 -1.58
N GLU A 82 21.95 -16.43 -2.78
CA GLU A 82 21.42 -17.12 -3.96
C GLU A 82 20.09 -17.87 -3.67
N LEU A 83 19.25 -17.30 -2.80
CA LEU A 83 17.97 -17.89 -2.40
C LEU A 83 16.87 -17.71 -3.45
N LEU A 84 17.12 -16.82 -4.42
CA LEU A 84 16.23 -16.44 -5.50
C LEU A 84 16.94 -16.55 -6.85
N THR A 85 16.20 -16.97 -7.87
CA THR A 85 16.67 -16.90 -9.26
C THR A 85 16.56 -15.47 -9.81
N ALA A 86 17.27 -15.19 -10.90
CA ALA A 86 17.16 -13.90 -11.59
C ALA A 86 15.69 -13.56 -11.97
N ASP A 87 14.94 -14.54 -12.47
CA ASP A 87 13.53 -14.38 -12.85
C ASP A 87 12.64 -14.05 -11.64
N GLN A 88 12.93 -14.64 -10.47
CA GLN A 88 12.21 -14.34 -9.23
C GLN A 88 12.50 -12.92 -8.74
N ILE A 89 13.76 -12.47 -8.83
CA ILE A 89 14.15 -11.10 -8.49
C ILE A 89 13.45 -10.10 -9.43
N GLN A 90 13.43 -10.38 -10.72
CA GLN A 90 12.72 -9.56 -11.71
C GLN A 90 11.22 -9.50 -11.41
N SER A 91 10.60 -10.63 -11.08
CA SER A 91 9.18 -10.72 -10.72
C SER A 91 8.84 -9.92 -9.45
N LEU A 92 9.69 -10.00 -8.41
CA LEU A 92 9.56 -9.19 -7.20
C LEU A 92 9.61 -7.69 -7.49
N ASN A 93 10.54 -7.27 -8.35
CA ASN A 93 10.65 -5.87 -8.74
C ASN A 93 9.42 -5.40 -9.53
N GLY A 94 8.90 -6.24 -10.44
CA GLY A 94 7.66 -5.95 -11.16
C GLY A 94 6.46 -5.75 -10.21
N LEU A 95 6.28 -6.65 -9.25
CA LEU A 95 5.24 -6.50 -8.22
C LEU A 95 5.45 -5.24 -7.38
N ARG A 96 6.69 -4.94 -6.96
CA ARG A 96 6.97 -3.71 -6.20
C ARG A 96 6.56 -2.45 -6.97
N ILE A 97 6.83 -2.41 -8.28
CA ILE A 97 6.44 -1.29 -9.14
C ILE A 97 4.90 -1.21 -9.21
N MET A 98 4.21 -2.32 -9.45
CA MET A 98 2.74 -2.34 -9.47
C MET A 98 2.13 -1.89 -8.13
N ARG A 99 2.72 -2.28 -6.99
CA ARG A 99 2.27 -1.84 -5.67
C ARG A 99 2.44 -0.34 -5.51
N ASN A 100 3.59 0.20 -5.94
CA ASN A 100 3.83 1.64 -5.88
C ASN A 100 2.84 2.41 -6.75
N LEU A 101 2.52 1.88 -7.94
CA LEU A 101 1.50 2.44 -8.81
C LEU A 101 0.11 2.41 -8.14
N ALA A 102 -0.25 1.32 -7.47
CA ALA A 102 -1.53 1.23 -6.77
C ALA A 102 -1.66 2.24 -5.62
N VAL A 103 -0.58 2.45 -4.85
CA VAL A 103 -0.62 3.28 -3.63
C VAL A 103 -0.40 4.76 -3.91
N HIS A 104 0.46 5.09 -4.88
CA HIS A 104 0.90 6.47 -5.13
C HIS A 104 0.55 6.97 -6.52
N GLY A 105 0.10 6.10 -7.43
CA GLY A 105 -0.31 6.48 -8.77
C GLY A 105 -1.68 7.16 -8.78
N PRO A 106 -2.02 7.83 -9.88
CA PRO A 106 -3.33 8.43 -10.05
C PRO A 106 -4.43 7.35 -10.09
N PRO A 107 -5.63 7.61 -9.54
CA PRO A 107 -6.75 6.66 -9.51
C PRO A 107 -7.09 6.00 -10.84
N THR A 108 -6.88 6.71 -11.95
CA THR A 108 -7.20 6.27 -13.32
C THR A 108 -6.26 5.20 -13.86
N GLU A 109 -5.07 5.03 -13.27
CA GLU A 109 -4.06 4.08 -13.75
C GLU A 109 -4.18 2.70 -13.10
N PHE A 110 -4.96 2.56 -12.02
CA PHE A 110 -5.09 1.31 -11.27
C PHE A 110 -6.50 0.70 -11.33
N SER A 111 -6.72 -0.14 -12.34
CA SER A 111 -7.99 -0.83 -12.59
C SER A 111 -8.20 -2.07 -11.68
N GLU A 112 -9.44 -2.56 -11.64
CA GLU A 112 -9.78 -3.85 -11.01
C GLU A 112 -8.94 -5.01 -11.57
N LYS A 113 -8.74 -5.02 -12.88
CA LYS A 113 -7.92 -6.04 -13.55
C LYS A 113 -6.48 -6.03 -13.03
N HIS A 114 -5.90 -4.85 -12.79
CA HIS A 114 -4.55 -4.72 -12.23
C HIS A 114 -4.51 -5.28 -10.79
N ALA A 115 -5.52 -5.01 -9.97
CA ALA A 115 -5.62 -5.56 -8.61
C ALA A 115 -5.70 -7.09 -8.62
N THR A 116 -6.56 -7.68 -9.47
CA THR A 116 -6.67 -9.14 -9.60
C THR A 116 -5.38 -9.77 -10.07
N GLN A 117 -4.75 -9.22 -11.12
CA GLN A 117 -3.47 -9.71 -11.65
C GLN A 117 -2.37 -9.66 -10.59
N PHE A 118 -2.32 -8.56 -9.82
CA PHE A 118 -1.37 -8.42 -8.72
C PHE A 118 -1.53 -9.54 -7.69
N VAL A 119 -2.76 -9.80 -7.24
CA VAL A 119 -3.03 -10.82 -6.21
C VAL A 119 -2.62 -12.22 -6.71
N VAL A 120 -2.97 -12.57 -7.94
CA VAL A 120 -2.60 -13.87 -8.54
C VAL A 120 -1.08 -14.05 -8.61
N LEU A 121 -0.35 -13.03 -9.08
CA LEU A 121 1.10 -13.06 -9.17
C LEU A 121 1.77 -13.11 -7.79
N ALA A 122 1.23 -12.36 -6.82
CA ALA A 122 1.70 -12.39 -5.44
C ALA A 122 1.50 -13.77 -4.79
N ASP A 123 0.34 -14.40 -4.96
CA ASP A 123 0.06 -15.73 -4.41
C ASP A 123 0.95 -16.82 -5.07
N ALA A 124 1.18 -16.73 -6.38
CA ALA A 124 2.13 -17.60 -7.07
C ALA A 124 3.55 -17.47 -6.51
N LEU A 125 3.99 -16.23 -6.27
CA LEU A 125 5.32 -15.96 -5.73
C LEU A 125 5.47 -16.43 -4.27
N VAL A 126 4.45 -16.21 -3.43
CA VAL A 126 4.42 -16.78 -2.06
C VAL A 126 4.55 -18.30 -2.10
N THR A 127 3.83 -18.94 -3.01
CA THR A 127 3.92 -20.40 -3.20
C THR A 127 5.34 -20.82 -3.55
N LEU A 128 5.98 -20.14 -4.52
CA LEU A 128 7.36 -20.41 -4.93
C LEU A 128 8.38 -20.18 -3.79
N LEU A 129 8.21 -19.11 -3.02
CA LEU A 129 9.07 -18.81 -1.86
C LEU A 129 8.97 -19.89 -0.78
N ASN A 130 7.81 -20.54 -0.65
CA ASN A 130 7.58 -21.60 0.33
C ASN A 130 7.96 -23.00 -0.19
N PHE A 131 8.05 -23.22 -1.51
CA PHE A 131 8.12 -24.56 -2.12
C PHE A 131 9.46 -25.32 -1.99
N ARG A 132 10.34 -24.97 -1.04
CA ARG A 132 11.67 -25.63 -0.89
C ARG A 132 11.71 -26.77 0.15
N LYS A 133 10.58 -27.17 0.71
CA LYS A 133 10.52 -28.25 1.72
C LYS A 133 10.57 -29.68 1.15
N LEU A 134 10.31 -29.88 -0.14
CA LEU A 134 10.09 -31.23 -0.70
C LEU A 134 11.31 -31.86 -1.40
N GLY A 135 12.32 -31.08 -1.80
CA GLY A 135 13.47 -31.59 -2.58
C GLY A 135 14.63 -32.15 -1.75
N ASN A 136 14.80 -31.70 -0.49
CA ASN A 136 16.00 -32.02 0.31
C ASN A 136 15.81 -33.22 1.26
N GLN A 137 14.65 -33.88 1.27
CA GLN A 137 14.46 -35.10 2.09
C GLN A 137 14.84 -36.39 1.36
N ALA A 138 15.09 -36.35 0.05
CA ALA A 138 15.43 -37.55 -0.73
C ALA A 138 16.93 -37.91 -0.72
N GLU A 139 17.81 -37.04 -0.19
CA GLU A 139 19.27 -37.23 -0.23
C GLU A 139 19.91 -37.57 1.14
N HIS A 140 19.10 -37.87 2.16
CA HIS A 140 19.59 -38.23 3.51
C HIS A 140 19.18 -39.63 4.01
N GLU A 141 18.65 -40.48 3.13
CA GLU A 141 18.36 -41.90 3.42
C GLU A 141 19.22 -42.89 2.59
N GLY A 142 20.35 -42.45 2.05
CA GLY A 142 21.29 -43.28 1.27
C GLY A 142 22.63 -43.49 1.93
#